data_AF-A0A931K9Q9-F1
#
_entry.id   AF-A0A931K9Q9-F1
#
_cell.length_a   1.000
_cell.length_b   1.000
_cell.length_c   1.000
_cell.angle_alpha   90.00
_cell.angle_beta   90.00
_cell.angle_gamma   90.00
#
_symmetry.space_group_name_H-M   'P 1'
#
loop_
_entity.id
_entity.type
_entity.pdbx_description
1 polymer ?
#
loop_
_entity_poly.entity_id
_entity_poly.type
_entity_poly.pdbx_seq_one_letter_code
_entity_poly.pdbx_strand_id
1 'polypeptide(L)'
;MSRRDWALAVASGISYPAWASSRILTRIQASEVQDLPGPEPIPPATLSKPLPTVPVRANVPGFNLQMVDTSLQPADRQGLWVLDFAFKPLRMRTVEIPGKGRRTIYYMYYRIVNRTEEPRLFVPQFSIVTNTGKRFDDVPLPQAVKLIQAREDPATPLLGSVDMVGLVPPSKREGVMDAVYGVAIWNDFDPKASRFSVYVRGLSDGYQPQSKKYKSLKIEFQIFGDHIEVHEDEIRLMDPAYYWVYW
;
A
#
# COMPACT_ATOMS: atom_id res chain seq x y z
N MET A 1 47.65 12.72 -30.92
CA MET A 1 48.18 14.06 -30.60
C MET A 1 47.72 15.02 -31.68
N SER A 2 47.41 16.25 -31.30
CA SER A 2 46.52 17.21 -31.96
C SER A 2 47.20 18.03 -33.07
N ARG A 3 46.37 18.87 -33.74
CA ARG A 3 46.72 20.10 -34.46
C ARG A 3 47.28 19.85 -35.87
N ARG A 4 46.96 20.62 -36.91
CA ARG A 4 46.36 21.95 -37.05
C ARG A 4 46.23 22.23 -38.54
N ASP A 5 45.24 23.05 -38.86
CA ASP A 5 45.21 24.01 -39.97
C ASP A 5 45.35 23.46 -41.40
N TRP A 6 44.69 24.12 -42.34
CA TRP A 6 45.32 24.75 -43.49
C TRP A 6 44.21 25.44 -44.29
N ALA A 7 44.34 26.75 -44.35
CA ALA A 7 43.52 27.63 -45.15
C ALA A 7 44.12 27.72 -46.56
N LEU A 8 43.23 27.87 -47.56
CA LEU A 8 43.43 28.59 -48.85
C LEU A 8 44.48 27.96 -49.80
N ALA A 9 44.35 27.94 -51.12
CA ALA A 9 43.44 28.50 -52.12
C ALA A 9 43.67 27.66 -53.40
N VAL A 10 42.92 27.92 -54.48
CA VAL A 10 43.49 28.14 -55.83
C VAL A 10 42.33 28.46 -56.79
N ALA A 11 42.55 29.52 -57.55
CA ALA A 11 41.66 30.10 -58.54
C ALA A 11 41.58 29.27 -59.84
N SER A 12 40.76 29.79 -60.77
CA SER A 12 40.37 29.27 -62.10
C SER A 12 39.20 28.28 -62.03
N GLY A 13 38.07 28.49 -62.67
CA GLY A 13 37.80 29.22 -63.90
C GLY A 13 36.99 28.30 -64.81
N ILE A 14 35.70 28.10 -64.51
CA ILE A 14 34.74 27.45 -65.42
C ILE A 14 33.37 28.13 -65.22
N SER A 15 32.86 28.73 -66.28
CA SER A 15 31.54 29.37 -66.39
C SER A 15 30.48 28.34 -66.81
N TYR A 16 29.20 28.54 -66.47
CA TYR A 16 27.93 28.15 -67.15
C TYR A 16 26.77 28.09 -66.12
N PRO A 17 25.47 28.26 -66.48
CA PRO A 17 24.84 29.26 -67.34
C PRO A 17 23.76 30.08 -66.59
N ALA A 18 23.38 31.24 -67.14
CA ALA A 18 22.32 32.11 -66.62
C ALA A 18 20.92 31.59 -67.01
N TRP A 19 20.36 30.69 -66.21
CA TRP A 19 18.94 30.33 -66.27
C TRP A 19 18.33 30.20 -64.86
N ALA A 20 18.72 31.07 -63.93
CA ALA A 20 18.11 31.10 -62.60
C ALA A 20 17.53 32.48 -62.34
N SER A 21 16.44 32.80 -63.01
CA SER A 21 15.64 34.00 -62.72
C SER A 21 14.16 33.71 -62.88
N SER A 22 13.61 33.07 -61.84
CA SER A 22 12.26 33.36 -61.38
C SER A 22 12.18 32.98 -59.90
N ARG A 23 12.44 33.96 -59.02
CA ARG A 23 12.02 33.83 -57.62
C ARG A 23 10.50 33.87 -57.62
N ILE A 24 9.87 32.71 -57.65
CA ILE A 24 8.49 32.58 -57.17
C ILE A 24 8.60 32.75 -55.66
N LEU A 25 8.29 33.95 -55.17
CA LEU A 25 8.02 34.16 -53.76
C LEU A 25 6.67 33.50 -53.47
N THR A 26 6.68 32.17 -53.31
CA THR A 26 5.57 31.50 -52.63
C THR A 26 5.66 31.94 -51.19
N ARG A 27 4.92 32.99 -50.86
CA ARG A 27 4.56 33.31 -49.48
C ARG A 27 3.84 32.07 -48.96
N ILE A 28 4.54 31.22 -48.23
CA ILE A 28 3.91 30.12 -47.50
C ILE A 28 2.90 30.80 -46.58
N GLN A 29 1.64 30.66 -46.93
CA GLN A 29 0.52 31.17 -46.16
C GLN A 29 0.52 30.36 -44.86
N ALA A 30 0.87 31.02 -43.75
CA ALA A 30 0.73 30.46 -42.41
C ALA A 30 -0.76 30.40 -42.08
N SER A 31 -1.46 29.41 -42.63
CA SER A 31 -2.89 29.22 -42.38
C SER A 31 -3.23 27.74 -42.42
N GLU A 32 -2.53 26.95 -41.59
CA GLU A 32 -3.08 25.70 -41.06
C GLU A 32 -2.26 25.22 -39.86
N VAL A 33 -2.12 26.07 -38.84
CA VAL A 33 -1.96 25.54 -37.48
C VAL A 33 -3.38 25.18 -37.05
N GLN A 34 -3.78 23.95 -37.34
CA GLN A 34 -5.01 23.39 -36.79
C GLN A 34 -4.98 23.60 -35.27
N ASP A 35 -6.04 24.24 -34.76
CA ASP A 35 -6.36 24.32 -33.34
C ASP A 35 -6.47 22.89 -32.80
N LEU A 36 -5.34 22.34 -32.35
CA LEU A 36 -5.36 21.15 -31.52
C LEU A 36 -6.02 21.57 -30.22
N PRO A 37 -7.11 20.91 -29.78
CA PRO A 37 -7.68 21.18 -28.47
C PRO A 37 -6.56 21.05 -27.45
N GLY A 38 -6.37 22.09 -26.63
CA GLY A 38 -5.39 22.08 -25.55
C GLY A 38 -5.59 20.82 -24.69
N PRO A 39 -4.53 20.30 -24.05
CA PRO A 39 -4.65 19.12 -23.22
C PRO A 39 -5.81 19.32 -22.23
N GLU A 40 -6.69 18.33 -22.12
CA GLU A 40 -7.85 18.40 -21.25
C GLU A 40 -7.40 18.87 -19.84
N PRO A 41 -8.14 19.79 -19.20
CA PRO A 41 -7.81 20.22 -17.86
C PRO A 41 -7.73 18.99 -16.96
N ILE A 42 -6.61 18.86 -16.23
CA ILE A 42 -6.38 17.71 -15.35
C ILE A 42 -7.57 17.63 -14.40
N PRO A 43 -8.34 16.52 -14.41
CA PRO A 43 -9.48 16.39 -13.53
C PRO A 43 -9.00 16.55 -12.08
N PRO A 44 -9.76 17.23 -11.21
CA PRO A 44 -9.37 17.40 -9.82
C PRO A 44 -9.14 16.03 -9.19
N ALA A 45 -8.02 15.88 -8.47
CA ALA A 45 -7.69 14.63 -7.82
C ALA A 45 -8.83 14.22 -6.88
N THR A 46 -9.51 13.12 -7.19
CA THR A 46 -10.48 12.53 -6.26
C THR A 46 -9.68 11.93 -5.12
N LEU A 47 -9.69 12.61 -3.97
CA LEU A 47 -8.77 12.34 -2.85
C LEU A 47 -8.85 10.93 -2.28
N SER A 48 -9.87 10.14 -2.61
CA SER A 48 -9.93 8.73 -2.20
C SER A 48 -11.02 7.94 -2.95
N LYS A 49 -10.60 6.84 -3.59
CA LYS A 49 -11.47 5.85 -4.21
C LYS A 49 -12.22 5.04 -3.13
N PRO A 50 -13.52 4.73 -3.28
CA PRO A 50 -14.19 3.79 -2.38
C PRO A 50 -13.59 2.39 -2.55
N LEU A 51 -13.28 1.74 -1.43
CA LEU A 51 -12.69 0.40 -1.42
C LEU A 51 -13.73 -0.67 -1.77
N PRO A 52 -13.34 -1.75 -2.48
CA PRO A 52 -14.25 -2.85 -2.79
C PRO A 52 -14.67 -3.56 -1.50
N THR A 53 -15.98 -3.71 -1.30
CA THR A 53 -16.54 -4.40 -0.13
C THR A 53 -17.11 -5.75 -0.48
N VAL A 54 -17.09 -6.64 0.51
CA VAL A 54 -17.69 -7.98 0.45
C VAL A 54 -18.73 -8.09 1.57
N PRO A 55 -19.98 -8.48 1.26
CA PRO A 55 -21.00 -8.70 2.28
C PRO A 55 -20.62 -9.87 3.17
N VAL A 56 -20.55 -9.65 4.48
CA VAL A 56 -20.37 -10.70 5.49
C VAL A 56 -21.49 -10.64 6.52
N ARG A 57 -21.91 -11.79 7.04
CA ARG A 57 -22.90 -11.81 8.13
C ARG A 57 -22.33 -11.17 9.38
N ALA A 58 -23.09 -10.27 10.00
CA ALA A 58 -22.75 -9.66 11.26
C ALA A 58 -22.61 -10.72 12.37
N ASN A 59 -21.67 -10.52 13.30
CA ASN A 59 -21.48 -11.32 14.51
C ASN A 59 -21.18 -12.82 14.30
N VAL A 60 -20.92 -13.26 13.07
CA VAL A 60 -20.40 -14.61 12.81
C VAL A 60 -18.87 -14.50 12.70
N PRO A 61 -18.11 -15.08 13.65
CA PRO A 61 -16.66 -15.10 13.54
C PRO A 61 -16.27 -15.90 12.29
N GLY A 62 -15.43 -15.30 11.45
CA GLY A 62 -14.84 -16.02 10.32
C GLY A 62 -13.93 -17.14 10.83
N PHE A 63 -13.69 -18.15 10.01
CA PHE A 63 -12.78 -19.24 10.38
C PHE A 63 -11.38 -18.69 10.71
N ASN A 64 -10.90 -19.01 11.92
CA ASN A 64 -9.59 -18.61 12.45
C ASN A 64 -9.35 -17.08 12.42
N LEU A 65 -10.39 -16.30 12.69
CA LEU A 65 -10.33 -14.84 12.71
C LEU A 65 -10.50 -14.31 14.13
N GLN A 66 -9.49 -13.59 14.61
CA GLN A 66 -9.52 -12.87 15.88
C GLN A 66 -10.23 -11.53 15.71
N MET A 67 -11.32 -11.32 16.44
CA MET A 67 -12.01 -10.04 16.50
C MET A 67 -11.34 -9.13 17.52
N VAL A 68 -11.16 -7.87 17.18
CA VAL A 68 -10.63 -6.85 18.09
C VAL A 68 -11.78 -6.09 18.72
N ASP A 69 -11.73 -5.91 20.04
CA ASP A 69 -12.61 -4.99 20.74
C ASP A 69 -12.24 -3.55 20.36
N THR A 70 -13.17 -2.90 19.66
CA THR A 70 -13.05 -1.52 19.17
C THR A 70 -13.79 -0.51 20.05
N SER A 71 -14.19 -0.93 21.26
CA SER A 71 -14.80 -0.04 22.25
C SER A 71 -13.90 1.17 22.58
N LEU A 72 -14.56 2.30 22.84
CA LEU A 72 -13.87 3.53 23.24
C LEU A 72 -13.29 3.36 24.64
N GLN A 73 -12.03 3.74 24.80
CA GLN A 73 -11.34 3.72 26.08
C GLN A 73 -11.48 5.05 26.82
N PRO A 74 -11.31 5.05 28.16
CA PRO A 74 -11.35 6.29 28.95
C PRO A 74 -10.32 7.35 28.52
N ALA A 75 -9.20 6.92 27.92
CA ALA A 75 -8.16 7.81 27.43
C ALA A 75 -8.49 8.45 26.06
N ASP A 76 -9.55 8.00 25.40
CA ASP A 76 -9.95 8.49 24.08
C ASP A 76 -10.76 9.79 24.17
N ARG A 77 -10.62 10.61 23.13
CA ARG A 77 -11.47 11.79 22.97
C ARG A 77 -12.91 11.39 22.61
N GLN A 78 -13.86 12.23 22.99
CA GLN A 78 -15.26 12.07 22.59
C GLN A 78 -15.41 12.17 21.06
N GLY A 79 -16.31 11.35 20.50
CA GLY A 79 -16.59 11.32 19.06
C GLY A 79 -15.47 10.75 18.19
N LEU A 80 -14.48 10.09 18.79
CA LEU A 80 -13.45 9.33 18.06
C LEU A 80 -14.12 8.18 17.30
N TRP A 81 -13.85 8.07 16.00
CA TRP A 81 -14.31 6.92 15.24
C TRP A 81 -13.25 5.82 15.26
N VAL A 82 -13.68 4.58 15.35
CA VAL A 82 -12.83 3.39 15.23
C VAL A 82 -13.45 2.47 14.19
N LEU A 83 -12.62 1.98 13.28
CA LEU A 83 -12.97 0.92 12.35
C LEU A 83 -12.86 -0.42 13.05
N ASP A 84 -13.84 -1.27 12.84
CA ASP A 84 -13.80 -2.65 13.27
C ASP A 84 -12.66 -3.37 12.57
N PHE A 85 -11.82 -4.04 13.35
CA PHE A 85 -10.67 -4.77 12.86
C PHE A 85 -10.77 -6.23 13.28
N ALA A 86 -10.46 -7.11 12.35
CA ALA A 86 -10.32 -8.53 12.67
C ALA A 86 -9.21 -9.13 11.81
N PHE A 87 -8.43 -10.04 12.37
CA PHE A 87 -7.21 -10.53 11.73
C PHE A 87 -7.03 -12.02 11.98
N LYS A 88 -6.30 -12.68 11.07
CA LYS A 88 -5.77 -14.02 11.33
C LYS A 88 -4.36 -13.88 11.92
N PRO A 89 -3.92 -14.81 12.79
CA PRO A 89 -2.53 -14.82 13.28
C PRO A 89 -1.52 -14.73 12.14
N LEU A 90 -0.32 -14.20 12.42
CA LEU A 90 0.72 -14.02 11.41
C LEU A 90 1.12 -15.36 10.78
N ARG A 91 1.23 -15.40 9.45
CA ARG A 91 1.54 -16.61 8.68
C ARG A 91 2.76 -16.44 7.81
N MET A 92 3.29 -17.56 7.32
CA MET A 92 4.50 -17.58 6.48
C MET A 92 4.18 -18.08 5.07
N ARG A 93 4.82 -17.49 4.06
CA ARG A 93 4.77 -17.99 2.68
C ARG A 93 6.09 -17.78 1.98
N THR A 94 6.59 -18.80 1.30
CA THR A 94 7.73 -18.62 0.40
C THR A 94 7.23 -18.11 -0.94
N VAL A 95 7.76 -16.95 -1.37
CA VAL A 95 7.43 -16.32 -2.65
C VAL A 95 8.73 -16.00 -3.39
N GLU A 96 8.66 -15.95 -4.71
CA GLU A 96 9.77 -15.46 -5.53
C GLU A 96 9.67 -13.95 -5.66
N ILE A 97 10.68 -13.24 -5.16
CA ILE A 97 10.75 -11.78 -5.24
C ILE A 97 11.70 -11.42 -6.39
N PRO A 98 11.25 -10.64 -7.39
CA PRO A 98 12.08 -10.22 -8.50
C PRO A 98 13.39 -9.58 -8.02
N GLY A 99 14.52 -10.09 -8.52
CA GLY A 99 15.86 -9.62 -8.14
C GLY A 99 16.39 -10.13 -6.79
N LYS A 100 15.56 -10.70 -5.91
CA LYS A 100 15.98 -11.27 -4.60
C LYS A 100 15.86 -12.79 -4.52
N GLY A 101 15.23 -13.43 -5.51
CA GLY A 101 14.98 -14.86 -5.57
C GLY A 101 13.90 -15.32 -4.61
N ARG A 102 13.91 -16.61 -4.26
CA ARG A 102 12.95 -17.20 -3.31
C ARG A 102 13.21 -16.69 -1.90
N ARG A 103 12.20 -16.11 -1.27
CA ARG A 103 12.25 -15.57 0.09
C ARG A 103 11.00 -15.97 0.85
N THR A 104 11.16 -16.25 2.14
CA THR A 104 10.02 -16.41 3.04
C THR A 104 9.56 -15.03 3.49
N ILE A 105 8.29 -14.75 3.22
CA ILE A 105 7.59 -13.56 3.71
C ILE A 105 6.69 -13.94 4.87
N TYR A 106 6.45 -12.97 5.73
CA TYR A 106 5.48 -13.02 6.80
C TYR A 106 4.32 -12.14 6.40
N TYR A 107 3.10 -12.58 6.64
CA TYR A 107 1.93 -11.81 6.27
C TYR A 107 0.82 -11.93 7.32
N MET A 108 0.05 -10.86 7.47
CA MET A 108 -1.13 -10.81 8.32
C MET A 108 -2.34 -10.52 7.44
N TYR A 109 -3.24 -11.50 7.36
CA TYR A 109 -4.54 -11.32 6.72
C TYR A 109 -5.48 -10.61 7.67
N TYR A 110 -6.15 -9.57 7.22
CA TYR A 110 -7.11 -8.83 8.03
C TYR A 110 -8.34 -8.41 7.24
N ARG A 111 -9.40 -8.09 7.98
CA ARG A 111 -10.59 -7.42 7.47
C ARG A 111 -10.88 -6.18 8.28
N ILE A 112 -11.43 -5.18 7.62
CA ILE A 112 -11.95 -3.97 8.24
C ILE A 112 -13.43 -3.81 7.90
N VAL A 113 -14.18 -3.27 8.86
CA VAL A 113 -15.58 -2.92 8.68
C VAL A 113 -15.80 -1.51 9.23
N ASN A 114 -16.51 -0.68 8.47
CA ASN A 114 -16.92 0.63 8.96
C ASN A 114 -18.35 0.55 9.53
N ARG A 115 -18.48 0.65 10.85
CA ARG A 115 -19.77 0.72 11.55
C ARG A 115 -20.28 2.16 11.75
N THR A 116 -19.52 3.16 11.33
CA THR A 116 -19.97 4.56 11.41
C THR A 116 -20.92 4.88 10.26
N GLU A 117 -21.62 6.01 10.33
CA GLU A 117 -22.59 6.42 9.30
C GLU A 117 -21.94 7.02 8.05
N GLU A 118 -20.69 7.48 8.18
CA GLU A 118 -19.97 8.20 7.13
C GLU A 118 -18.82 7.36 6.57
N PRO A 119 -18.47 7.50 5.29
CA PRO A 119 -17.24 6.93 4.75
C PRO A 119 -16.01 7.45 5.51
N ARG A 120 -15.14 6.54 5.95
CA ARG A 120 -13.91 6.89 6.68
C ARG A 120 -12.69 6.61 5.83
N LEU A 121 -11.78 7.58 5.77
CA LEU A 121 -10.49 7.41 5.11
C LEU A 121 -9.64 6.45 5.93
N PHE A 122 -9.21 5.36 5.29
CA PHE A 122 -8.30 4.40 5.87
C PHE A 122 -6.94 4.47 5.18
N VAL A 123 -5.90 4.71 5.97
CA VAL A 123 -4.50 4.69 5.53
C VAL A 123 -3.76 3.72 6.43
N PRO A 124 -3.61 2.45 6.02
CA PRO A 124 -2.97 1.44 6.85
C PRO A 124 -1.48 1.74 7.03
N GLN A 125 -0.99 1.60 8.26
CA GLN A 125 0.44 1.46 8.52
C GLN A 125 0.66 0.30 9.48
N PHE A 126 1.48 -0.65 9.05
CA PHE A 126 1.76 -1.88 9.76
C PHE A 126 3.25 -1.96 10.05
N SER A 127 3.60 -2.12 11.32
CA SER A 127 4.99 -2.22 11.77
C SER A 127 5.17 -3.36 12.75
N ILE A 128 6.15 -4.23 12.52
CA ILE A 128 6.62 -5.20 13.49
C ILE A 128 7.73 -4.57 14.32
N VAL A 129 7.67 -4.74 15.64
CA VAL A 129 8.77 -4.43 16.57
C VAL A 129 9.13 -5.68 17.34
N THR A 130 10.38 -6.12 17.24
CA THR A 130 10.87 -7.35 17.88
C THR A 130 11.44 -7.06 19.28
N ASN A 131 11.56 -8.10 20.11
CA ASN A 131 12.23 -8.01 21.41
C ASN A 131 13.72 -7.67 21.32
N THR A 132 14.33 -7.83 20.14
CA THR A 132 15.71 -7.43 19.83
C THR A 132 15.84 -5.93 19.50
N GLY A 133 14.71 -5.19 19.46
CA GLY A 133 14.67 -3.75 19.18
C GLY A 133 14.67 -3.39 17.71
N LYS A 134 14.55 -4.37 16.80
CA LYS A 134 14.43 -4.10 15.36
C LYS A 134 12.99 -3.76 15.01
N ARG A 135 12.84 -2.90 14.00
CA ARG A 135 11.55 -2.52 13.43
C ARG A 135 11.51 -2.90 11.95
N PHE A 136 10.40 -3.49 11.53
CA PHE A 136 10.11 -3.84 10.14
C PHE A 136 8.78 -3.23 9.76
N ASP A 137 8.78 -2.35 8.76
CA ASP A 137 7.55 -1.80 8.21
C ASP A 137 7.05 -2.69 7.07
N ASP A 138 5.76 -2.61 6.80
CA ASP A 138 5.11 -3.35 5.73
C ASP A 138 5.67 -2.98 4.35
N VAL A 139 5.75 -3.99 3.47
CA VAL A 139 6.33 -3.88 2.13
C VAL A 139 5.30 -4.25 1.06
N PRO A 140 5.03 -3.34 0.10
CA PRO A 140 4.08 -3.60 -0.96
C PRO A 140 4.63 -4.63 -1.96
N LEU A 141 4.11 -5.86 -1.89
CA LEU A 141 4.48 -6.97 -2.79
C LEU A 141 3.25 -7.51 -3.55
N PRO A 142 2.85 -6.91 -4.69
CA PRO A 142 1.65 -7.30 -5.42
C PRO A 142 1.61 -8.77 -5.86
N GLN A 143 2.77 -9.37 -6.16
CA GLN A 143 2.88 -10.78 -6.53
C GLN A 143 2.53 -11.70 -5.36
N ALA A 144 2.95 -11.33 -4.14
CA ALA A 144 2.63 -12.08 -2.93
C ALA A 144 1.13 -11.97 -2.59
N VAL A 145 0.51 -10.82 -2.80
CA VAL A 145 -0.95 -10.63 -2.56
C VAL A 145 -1.77 -11.67 -3.30
N LYS A 146 -1.49 -11.91 -4.59
CA LYS A 146 -2.22 -12.92 -5.39
C LYS A 146 -2.04 -14.35 -4.85
N LEU A 147 -0.82 -14.70 -4.44
CA LEU A 147 -0.51 -16.01 -3.87
C LEU A 147 -1.18 -16.22 -2.51
N ILE A 148 -1.23 -15.16 -1.70
CA ILE A 148 -1.89 -15.18 -0.39
C ILE A 148 -3.40 -15.26 -0.58
N GLN A 149 -3.99 -14.50 -1.50
CA GLN A 149 -5.41 -14.58 -1.84
C GLN A 149 -5.80 -16.02 -2.23
N ALA A 150 -5.03 -16.64 -3.14
CA ALA A 150 -5.28 -18.02 -3.56
C ALA A 150 -5.19 -19.04 -2.40
N ARG A 151 -4.39 -18.77 -1.37
CA ARG A 151 -4.28 -19.61 -0.17
C ARG A 151 -5.42 -19.37 0.82
N GLU A 152 -5.77 -18.11 1.06
CA GLU A 152 -6.70 -17.72 2.12
C GLU A 152 -8.16 -17.83 1.69
N ASP A 153 -8.50 -17.19 0.57
CA ASP A 153 -9.82 -17.20 -0.05
C ASP A 153 -9.74 -16.68 -1.50
N PRO A 154 -9.77 -17.57 -2.50
CA PRO A 154 -9.73 -17.18 -3.91
C PRO A 154 -10.92 -16.32 -4.36
N ALA A 155 -12.07 -16.41 -3.69
CA ALA A 155 -13.29 -15.72 -4.10
C ALA A 155 -13.37 -14.27 -3.59
N THR A 156 -12.61 -13.96 -2.53
CA THR A 156 -12.61 -12.64 -1.88
C THR A 156 -11.48 -11.76 -2.44
N PRO A 157 -11.77 -10.55 -2.94
CA PRO A 157 -10.73 -9.60 -3.34
C PRO A 157 -9.83 -9.24 -2.15
N LEU A 158 -8.53 -9.46 -2.30
CA LEU A 158 -7.54 -9.14 -1.28
C LEU A 158 -6.69 -7.95 -1.72
N LEU A 159 -6.64 -6.91 -0.89
CA LEU A 159 -5.89 -5.69 -1.19
C LEU A 159 -4.53 -5.69 -0.48
N GLY A 160 -3.49 -5.29 -1.20
CA GLY A 160 -2.22 -4.93 -0.56
C GLY A 160 -2.28 -3.54 0.06
N SER A 161 -1.23 -3.15 0.78
CA SER A 161 -1.21 -1.92 1.57
C SER A 161 -1.39 -0.63 0.77
N VAL A 162 -0.93 -0.59 -0.49
CA VAL A 162 -1.13 0.55 -1.40
C VAL A 162 -2.58 0.62 -1.87
N ASP A 163 -3.14 -0.52 -2.31
CA ASP A 163 -4.51 -0.60 -2.83
C ASP A 163 -5.57 -0.41 -1.73
N MET A 164 -5.19 -0.62 -0.47
CA MET A 164 -6.04 -0.46 0.71
C MET A 164 -6.21 1.02 1.13
N VAL A 165 -5.43 1.95 0.57
CA VAL A 165 -5.60 3.38 0.84
C VAL A 165 -6.86 3.90 0.16
N GLY A 166 -7.89 4.26 0.94
CA GLY A 166 -9.15 4.74 0.38
C GLY A 166 -10.27 4.95 1.39
N LEU A 167 -11.47 5.25 0.89
CA LEU A 167 -12.66 5.38 1.73
C LEU A 167 -13.27 4.00 1.99
N VAL A 168 -13.42 3.65 3.26
CA VAL A 168 -14.19 2.48 3.68
C VAL A 168 -15.66 2.92 3.77
N PRO A 169 -16.54 2.40 2.91
CA PRO A 169 -17.95 2.77 2.95
C PRO A 169 -18.62 2.22 4.21
N PRO A 170 -19.63 2.92 4.75
CA PRO A 170 -20.35 2.51 5.95
C PRO A 170 -21.21 1.27 5.70
N SER A 171 -21.28 0.35 6.66
CA SER A 171 -22.16 -0.81 6.64
C SER A 171 -23.58 -0.40 7.02
N LYS A 172 -24.45 -0.18 6.02
CA LYS A 172 -25.83 0.31 6.25
C LYS A 172 -26.88 -0.79 6.40
N ARG A 173 -26.54 -2.02 6.03
CA ARG A 173 -27.49 -3.14 5.99
C ARG A 173 -27.59 -3.82 7.35
N GLU A 174 -28.81 -4.08 7.81
CA GLU A 174 -29.04 -4.82 9.04
C GLU A 174 -28.56 -6.27 8.90
N GLY A 175 -27.81 -6.77 9.88
CA GLY A 175 -27.28 -8.13 9.88
C GLY A 175 -26.18 -8.44 8.85
N VAL A 176 -25.81 -7.47 8.00
CA VAL A 176 -24.76 -7.62 6.98
C VAL A 176 -23.75 -6.50 7.10
N MET A 177 -22.49 -6.86 7.28
CA MET A 177 -21.36 -5.94 7.30
C MET A 177 -20.70 -5.89 5.93
N ASP A 178 -20.34 -4.71 5.49
CA ASP A 178 -19.56 -4.48 4.27
C ASP A 178 -18.07 -4.49 4.65
N ALA A 179 -17.43 -5.65 4.46
CA ALA A 179 -16.04 -5.88 4.86
C ALA A 179 -15.08 -5.60 3.71
N VAL A 180 -13.95 -4.96 4.02
CA VAL A 180 -12.81 -4.83 3.09
C VAL A 180 -11.68 -5.71 3.60
N TYR A 181 -11.07 -6.49 2.72
CA TYR A 181 -10.03 -7.46 3.07
C TYR A 181 -8.65 -6.99 2.62
N GLY A 182 -7.68 -7.08 3.52
CA GLY A 182 -6.32 -6.62 3.29
C GLY A 182 -5.27 -7.60 3.78
N VAL A 183 -4.06 -7.39 3.28
CA VAL A 183 -2.88 -8.11 3.73
C VAL A 183 -1.73 -7.15 3.97
N ALA A 184 -1.12 -7.26 5.15
CA ALA A 184 0.15 -6.63 5.48
C ALA A 184 1.26 -7.67 5.30
N ILE A 185 2.37 -7.29 4.69
CA ILE A 185 3.46 -8.19 4.29
C ILE A 185 4.79 -7.64 4.80
N TRP A 186 5.59 -8.50 5.42
CA TRP A 186 6.94 -8.20 5.85
C TRP A 186 7.91 -9.20 5.23
N ASN A 187 9.05 -8.71 4.77
CA ASN A 187 10.20 -9.52 4.40
C ASN A 187 11.30 -9.40 5.46
N ASP A 188 12.25 -10.33 5.44
CA ASP A 188 13.48 -10.23 6.21
C ASP A 188 13.27 -10.11 7.73
N PHE A 189 12.27 -10.84 8.27
CA PHE A 189 11.98 -10.90 9.72
C PHE A 189 13.21 -11.35 10.53
N ASP A 190 13.33 -10.88 11.78
CA ASP A 190 14.49 -11.17 12.62
C ASP A 190 14.48 -12.64 13.10
N PRO A 191 15.40 -13.51 12.66
CA PRO A 191 15.40 -14.92 13.06
C PRO A 191 15.68 -15.11 14.56
N LYS A 192 16.32 -14.11 15.19
CA LYS A 192 16.64 -14.13 16.62
C LYS A 192 15.50 -13.64 17.51
N ALA A 193 14.39 -13.18 16.93
CA ALA A 193 13.26 -12.73 17.72
C ALA A 193 12.53 -13.95 18.32
N SER A 194 12.26 -13.89 19.62
CA SER A 194 11.39 -14.85 20.32
C SER A 194 10.02 -14.24 20.65
N ARG A 195 9.93 -12.91 20.61
CA ARG A 195 8.68 -12.16 20.83
C ARG A 195 8.68 -10.92 19.96
N PHE A 196 7.53 -10.58 19.42
CA PHE A 196 7.36 -9.35 18.64
C PHE A 196 5.95 -8.80 18.79
N SER A 197 5.78 -7.54 18.44
CA SER A 197 4.49 -6.88 18.43
C SER A 197 4.22 -6.29 17.05
N VAL A 198 3.00 -6.48 16.54
CA VAL A 198 2.50 -5.81 15.34
C VAL A 198 1.74 -4.56 15.77
N TYR A 199 2.17 -3.40 15.30
CA TYR A 199 1.47 -2.14 15.47
C TYR A 199 0.67 -1.83 14.22
N VAL A 200 -0.64 -1.59 14.39
CA VAL A 200 -1.56 -1.22 13.32
C VAL A 200 -2.05 0.21 13.57
N ARG A 201 -1.74 1.11 12.64
CA ARG A 201 -2.26 2.50 12.62
C ARG A 201 -3.31 2.69 11.53
N GLY A 202 -4.07 3.77 11.65
CA GLY A 202 -5.10 4.16 10.68
C GLY A 202 -6.50 3.64 10.99
N LEU A 203 -6.66 2.78 12.01
CA LEU A 203 -7.97 2.24 12.42
C LEU A 203 -8.87 3.27 13.11
N SER A 204 -8.32 4.42 13.52
CA SER A 204 -9.09 5.48 14.19
C SER A 204 -8.47 6.86 13.92
N ASP A 205 -9.21 7.92 14.18
CA ASP A 205 -8.72 9.31 14.22
C ASP A 205 -8.22 9.73 15.61
N GLY A 206 -7.80 8.74 16.42
CA GLY A 206 -7.14 8.97 17.69
C GLY A 206 -5.75 9.54 17.50
N TYR A 207 -5.57 10.79 17.93
CA TYR A 207 -4.29 11.48 17.93
C TYR A 207 -4.13 12.23 19.26
N GLN A 208 -2.97 12.08 19.88
CA GLN A 208 -2.62 12.76 21.12
C GLN A 208 -1.62 13.89 20.82
N PRO A 209 -2.04 15.17 20.82
CA PRO A 209 -1.17 16.28 20.44
C PRO A 209 0.06 16.45 21.34
N GLN A 210 -0.06 16.13 22.62
CA GLN A 210 1.02 16.31 23.61
C GLN A 210 2.20 15.39 23.34
N SER A 211 1.92 14.12 23.00
CA SER A 211 2.94 13.10 22.72
C SER A 211 3.24 12.96 21.22
N LYS A 212 2.44 13.59 20.35
CA LYS A 212 2.44 13.44 18.89
C LYS A 212 2.30 11.98 18.44
N LYS A 213 1.49 11.21 19.19
CA LYS A 213 1.28 9.77 18.94
C LYS A 213 -0.13 9.52 18.41
N TYR A 214 -0.25 8.46 17.63
CA TYR A 214 -1.53 8.01 17.08
C TYR A 214 -2.03 6.80 17.86
N LYS A 215 -3.34 6.72 18.04
CA LYS A 215 -3.98 5.53 18.59
C LYS A 215 -3.76 4.37 17.62
N SER A 216 -3.10 3.35 18.14
CA SER A 216 -2.60 2.20 17.40
C SER A 216 -3.02 0.92 18.11
N LEU A 217 -3.37 -0.10 17.35
CA LEU A 217 -3.57 -1.43 17.90
C LEU A 217 -2.21 -2.13 17.98
N LYS A 218 -1.85 -2.61 19.16
CA LYS A 218 -0.65 -3.43 19.40
C LYS A 218 -1.09 -4.88 19.59
N ILE A 219 -0.67 -5.77 18.70
CA ILE A 219 -0.93 -7.20 18.75
C ILE A 219 0.36 -7.90 19.17
N GLU A 220 0.32 -8.76 20.20
CA GLU A 220 1.50 -9.42 20.74
C GLU A 220 1.60 -10.88 20.33
N PHE A 221 2.78 -11.26 19.85
CA PHE A 221 3.10 -12.61 19.40
C PHE A 221 4.35 -13.13 20.10
N GLN A 222 4.35 -14.42 20.36
CA GLN A 222 5.50 -15.17 20.84
C GLN A 222 5.81 -16.31 19.87
N ILE A 223 7.08 -16.49 19.58
CA ILE A 223 7.60 -17.57 18.75
C ILE A 223 8.10 -18.66 19.71
N PHE A 224 7.47 -19.83 19.64
CA PHE A 224 7.80 -21.00 20.44
C PHE A 224 8.56 -21.99 19.57
N GLY A 225 9.88 -22.00 19.62
CA GLY A 225 10.69 -22.87 18.77
C GLY A 225 12.18 -22.58 18.86
N ASP A 226 12.97 -23.28 18.05
CA ASP A 226 14.35 -22.91 17.83
C ASP A 226 14.47 -21.80 16.77
N HIS A 227 15.55 -21.03 16.81
CA HIS A 227 15.75 -19.88 15.91
C HIS A 227 16.27 -20.29 14.52
N ILE A 228 16.33 -21.59 14.22
CA ILE A 228 16.99 -22.13 13.03
C ILE A 228 15.97 -22.30 11.91
N GLU A 229 14.84 -22.94 12.20
CA GLU A 229 13.76 -23.14 11.23
C GLU A 229 12.41 -22.75 11.84
N VAL A 230 12.04 -21.47 11.68
CA VAL A 230 10.77 -20.98 12.21
C VAL A 230 9.61 -21.53 11.38
N HIS A 231 8.69 -22.22 12.05
CA HIS A 231 7.44 -22.69 11.46
C HIS A 231 6.24 -21.80 11.81
N GLU A 232 5.18 -21.86 11.01
CA GLU A 232 3.99 -21.00 11.19
C GLU A 232 3.24 -21.31 12.50
N ASP A 233 3.21 -22.57 12.93
CA ASP A 233 2.55 -23.05 14.15
C ASP A 233 3.27 -22.67 15.45
N GLU A 234 4.53 -22.26 15.34
CA GLU A 234 5.33 -21.72 16.44
C GLU A 234 4.95 -20.29 16.78
N ILE A 235 4.35 -19.55 15.83
CA ILE A 235 3.94 -18.16 16.02
C ILE A 235 2.56 -18.14 16.68
N ARG A 236 2.52 -17.81 17.97
CA ARG A 236 1.27 -17.79 18.74
C ARG A 236 0.96 -16.39 19.26
N LEU A 237 -0.33 -16.09 19.31
CA LEU A 237 -0.82 -14.91 20.00
C LEU A 237 -0.60 -15.06 21.51
N MET A 238 -0.22 -13.96 22.15
CA MET A 238 -0.19 -13.89 23.61
C MET A 238 -1.62 -13.80 24.18
N ASP A 239 -1.75 -13.98 25.50
CA ASP A 239 -3.00 -13.72 26.22
C ASP A 239 -2.77 -12.62 27.27
N PRO A 240 -3.42 -11.44 27.14
CA PRO A 240 -4.31 -11.05 26.05
C PRO A 240 -3.55 -10.77 24.74
N ALA A 241 -4.23 -11.00 23.62
CA ALA A 241 -3.62 -10.98 22.29
C ALA A 241 -3.30 -9.57 21.77
N TYR A 242 -4.01 -8.56 22.26
CA TYR A 242 -3.88 -7.19 21.76
C TYR A 242 -4.26 -6.15 22.81
N TYR A 243 -3.76 -4.94 22.60
CA TYR A 243 -4.05 -3.75 23.39
C TYR A 243 -4.09 -2.52 22.49
N TRP A 244 -4.86 -1.52 22.87
CA TRP A 244 -4.76 -0.21 22.25
C TRP A 244 -3.72 0.64 22.98
N VAL A 245 -2.87 1.30 22.19
CA VAL A 245 -1.78 2.13 22.71
C VAL A 245 -1.65 3.39 21.86
N TYR A 246 -1.12 4.46 22.46
CA TYR A 246 -0.66 5.62 21.69
C TYR A 246 0.82 5.40 21.37
N TRP A 247 1.12 5.21 20.08
CA TRP A 247 2.46 4.92 19.53
C TRP A 247 2.78 5.83 18.34
#